data_AF-A0A4U1ENQ5-F1
#
_entry.id   AF-A0A4U1ENQ5-F1
#
_cell.length_a   1.000
_cell.length_b   1.000
_cell.length_c   1.000
_cell.angle_alpha   90.00
_cell.angle_beta   90.00
_cell.angle_gamma   90.00
#
_symmetry.space_group_name_H-M   'P 1'
#
loop_
_entity.id
_entity.type
_entity.pdbx_description
1 polymer ?
#
loop_
_entity_poly.entity_id
_entity_poly.type
_entity_poly.pdbx_seq_one_letter_code
_entity_poly.pdbx_strand_id
1 'polypeptide(L)' 'FGRTEVIDNTLNPDFVRKFIVDYFFEEKQNLRFDLYDVDSKSPDLSKHDFLGQAFCTLGEIVGSPGSRLEKSL' A
#
# COMPACT_ATOMS: atom_id res chain seq x y z
N PHE A 1 -1.55 10.77 3.89
CA PHE A 1 -0.67 9.92 3.06
C PHE A 1 0.36 9.27 3.98
N GLY A 2 0.71 8.02 3.72
CA GLY A 2 1.66 7.25 4.52
C GLY A 2 2.65 6.51 3.63
N ARG A 3 3.84 6.22 4.15
CA ARG A 3 4.88 5.44 3.47
C ARG A 3 5.44 4.40 4.44
N THR A 4 5.60 3.17 3.98
CA THR A 4 6.25 2.09 4.72
C THR A 4 7.76 2.34 4.84
N GLU A 5 8.44 1.49 5.59
CA GLU A 5 9.88 1.32 5.50
C GLU A 5 10.29 0.75 4.13
N VAL A 6 11.56 0.96 3.78
CA VAL A 6 12.20 0.31 2.64
C VAL A 6 12.80 -1.00 3.13
N ILE A 7 12.62 -2.07 2.37
CA ILE A 7 13.19 -3.38 2.67
C ILE A 7 14.19 -3.73 1.56
N ASP A 8 15.46 -3.84 1.93
CA ASP A 8 16.54 -4.05 0.97
C ASP A 8 16.54 -5.50 0.44
N ASN A 9 16.70 -5.63 -0.88
CA ASN A 9 16.99 -6.89 -1.58
C ASN A 9 16.01 -8.05 -1.32
N THR A 10 14.70 -7.78 -1.41
CA THR A 10 13.68 -8.83 -1.32
C THR A 10 12.66 -8.74 -2.46
N LEU A 11 12.30 -9.90 -3.03
CA LEU A 11 11.19 -10.03 -3.98
C LEU A 11 9.84 -10.22 -3.28
N ASN A 12 9.85 -10.49 -1.97
CA ASN A 12 8.66 -10.75 -1.16
C ASN A 12 8.76 -9.88 0.11
N PRO A 13 8.59 -8.55 0.00
CA PRO A 13 8.66 -7.67 1.16
C PRO A 13 7.53 -7.95 2.14
N ASP A 14 7.86 -7.99 3.44
CA ASP A 14 6.90 -8.06 4.54
C ASP A 14 7.02 -6.78 5.39
N PHE A 15 6.08 -5.85 5.19
CA PHE A 15 6.11 -4.54 5.83
C PHE A 15 5.51 -4.57 7.23
N VAL A 16 6.24 -3.99 8.19
CA VAL A 16 5.85 -3.93 9.61
C VAL A 16 5.14 -2.62 9.94
N ARG A 17 5.42 -1.53 9.23
CA ARG A 17 4.76 -0.25 9.48
C ARG A 17 3.26 -0.33 9.19
N LYS A 18 2.46 0.04 10.21
CA LYS A 18 1.00 0.07 10.14
C LYS A 18 0.50 1.50 9.89
N PHE A 19 -0.63 1.60 9.19
CA PHE A 19 -1.38 2.85 9.05
C PHE A 19 -2.68 2.74 9.85
N ILE A 20 -2.93 3.73 10.71
CA ILE A 20 -4.19 3.84 11.45
C ILE A 20 -5.13 4.71 10.61
N VAL A 21 -6.29 4.17 10.27
CA VAL A 21 -7.31 4.83 9.46
C VAL A 21 -8.67 4.58 10.08
N ASP A 22 -9.44 5.65 10.29
CA ASP A 22 -10.81 5.54 10.78
C ASP A 22 -11.73 5.00 9.69
N TYR A 23 -12.64 4.10 10.05
CA TYR A 23 -13.61 3.50 9.13
C TYR A 23 -14.99 4.14 9.32
N PHE A 24 -15.56 4.66 8.22
CA PHE A 24 -16.89 5.25 8.16
C PHE A 24 -17.74 4.42 7.18
N PHE A 25 -18.74 3.70 7.69
CA PHE A 25 -19.50 2.72 6.89
C PHE A 25 -20.41 3.40 5.85
N GLU A 26 -20.78 4.65 6.10
CA GLU A 26 -21.61 5.49 5.25
C GLU A 26 -20.81 6.14 4.10
N GLU A 27 -19.48 6.09 4.12
CA GLU A 27 -18.61 6.73 3.14
C GLU A 27 -17.85 5.72 2.25
N LYS A 28 -17.71 6.06 0.97
CA LYS A 28 -16.80 5.35 0.07
C LYS A 28 -15.37 5.88 0.23
N GLN A 29 -14.62 5.31 1.17
CA GLN A 29 -13.24 5.67 1.43
C GLN A 29 -12.29 4.97 0.43
N ASN A 30 -11.87 5.66 -0.64
CA ASN A 30 -10.96 5.11 -1.64
C ASN A 30 -9.50 5.13 -1.18
N LEU A 31 -8.79 4.03 -1.42
CA LEU A 31 -7.38 3.82 -1.12
C LEU A 31 -6.63 3.55 -2.43
N ARG A 32 -5.44 4.15 -2.53
CA ARG A 32 -4.47 3.92 -3.60
C ARG A 32 -3.16 3.49 -2.95
N PHE A 33 -2.61 2.40 -3.47
CA PHE A 33 -1.31 1.87 -3.08
C PHE A 33 -0.40 1.99 -4.29
N ASP A 34 0.73 2.66 -4.12
CA ASP A 34 1.79 2.76 -5.13
C ASP A 34 3.01 2.00 -4.64
N LEU A 35 3.57 1.15 -5.51
CA LEU A 35 4.75 0.34 -5.22
C LEU A 35 5.94 0.86 -6.03
N TYR A 36 7.07 1.04 -5.36
CA TYR A 36 8.31 1.53 -5.94
C TYR A 36 9.47 0.61 -5.56
N ASP A 37 10.40 0.42 -6.49
CA ASP A 37 11.75 -0.09 -6.22
C ASP A 37 12.67 1.09 -5.87
N VAL A 38 13.43 0.98 -4.79
CA VAL A 38 14.15 2.11 -4.20
C VAL A 38 15.63 2.07 -4.57
N ASP A 39 15.98 2.80 -5.63
CA ASP A 39 17.36 2.82 -6.16
C ASP A 39 18.33 3.75 -5.44
N SER A 40 17.83 4.63 -4.57
CA SER A 40 18.64 5.66 -3.93
C SER A 40 18.14 6.04 -2.55
N LYS A 41 18.94 6.81 -1.81
CA LYS A 41 18.53 7.38 -0.51
C LYS A 41 17.68 8.66 -0.64
N SER A 42 17.37 9.07 -1.86
CA SER A 42 16.57 10.25 -2.11
C SER A 42 15.14 10.02 -1.64
N PRO A 43 14.46 10.98 -0.99
CA PRO A 43 13.04 10.83 -0.65
C PRO A 43 12.10 11.01 -1.86
N ASP A 44 12.66 11.51 -2.98
CA ASP A 44 11.99 11.86 -4.23
C ASP A 44 11.65 10.61 -5.06
N LEU A 45 10.34 10.34 -5.20
CA LEU A 45 9.80 9.20 -5.93
C LEU A 45 10.12 9.21 -7.43
N SER A 46 10.45 10.38 -8.01
CA SER A 46 10.84 10.44 -9.43
C SER A 46 12.20 9.80 -9.72
N LYS A 47 12.97 9.47 -8.67
CA LYS A 47 14.28 8.82 -8.75
C LYS A 47 14.24 7.33 -8.39
N HIS A 48 13.05 6.76 -8.36
CA HIS A 48 12.78 5.38 -8.00
C HIS A 48 11.92 4.75 -9.08
N ASP A 49 12.16 3.49 -9.38
CA ASP A 49 11.40 2.78 -10.39
C ASP A 49 9.99 2.45 -9.88
N PHE A 50 8.97 2.89 -10.61
CA PHE A 50 7.58 2.59 -10.29
C PHE A 50 7.22 1.19 -10.78
N LEU A 51 6.83 0.31 -9.86
CA LEU A 51 6.50 -1.09 -10.17
C LEU A 51 5.02 -1.29 -10.47
N GLY A 52 4.14 -0.50 -9.86
CA GLY A 52 2.71 -0.62 -10.09
C GLY A 52 1.84 0.06 -9.04
N GLN A 53 0.54 0.03 -9.27
CA GLN A 53 -0.45 0.58 -8.35
C GLN A 53 -1.65 -0.34 -8.21
N ALA A 54 -2.28 -0.30 -7.04
CA ALA A 54 -3.55 -0.96 -6.76
C ALA A 54 -4.55 0.02 -6.16
N PHE A 55 -5.82 -0.17 -6.49
CA PHE A 55 -6.94 0.61 -5.95
C PHE A 55 -7.94 -0.30 -5.28
N CYS A 56 -8.44 0.12 -4.12
CA CYS A 56 -9.60 -0.47 -3.48
C CYS A 56 -10.25 0.58 -2.58
N THR A 57 -11.33 0.21 -1.94
CA THR A 57 -11.95 0.96 -0.86
C THR A 57 -11.55 0.33 0.49
N LEU A 58 -11.62 1.11 1.56
CA LEU A 58 -11.44 0.57 2.91
C LEU A 58 -12.51 -0.47 3.22
N GLY A 59 -13.75 -0.26 2.73
CA GLY A 59 -14.84 -1.22 2.83
C GLY A 59 -14.55 -2.57 2.17
N GLU A 60 -13.88 -2.60 1.01
CA GLU A 60 -13.44 -3.86 0.37
C GLU A 60 -12.49 -4.66 1.27
N ILE A 61 -11.58 -4.00 1.99
CA ILE A 61 -10.62 -4.67 2.89
C ILE A 61 -11.35 -5.22 4.11
N VAL A 62 -12.10 -4.37 4.81
CA VAL A 62 -12.81 -4.75 6.05
C VAL A 62 -13.86 -5.84 5.79
N GLY A 63 -14.54 -5.78 4.64
CA GLY A 63 -15.56 -6.74 4.25
C GLY A 63 -15.05 -8.05 3.65
N SER A 64 -13.75 -8.16 3.34
CA SER A 64 -13.17 -9.40 2.81
C SER A 64 -12.99 -10.47 3.90
N PRO A 65 -13.04 -11.78 3.57
CA PRO A 65 -12.78 -12.85 4.52
C PRO A 65 -11.45 -12.66 5.26
N GLY A 66 -11.50 -12.66 6.59
CA GLY A 66 -10.31 -12.43 7.44
C GLY A 66 -9.76 -11.00 7.39
N SER A 67 -10.55 -10.04 6.90
CA SER A 67 -10.15 -8.64 6.70
C SER A 67 -8.87 -8.50 5.86
N ARG A 68 -8.68 -9.42 4.91
CA ARG A 68 -7.55 -9.52 3.99
C ARG A 68 -8.07 -9.46 2.57
N LEU A 69 -7.56 -8.50 1.81
CA LEU A 69 -7.88 -8.33 0.40
C LEU A 69 -6.71 -8.81 -0.45
N GLU A 70 -6.98 -9.73 -1.37
CA GLU A 70 -6.05 -10.15 -2.41
C GLU A 70 -6.62 -9.70 -3.76
N LYS A 71 -5.82 -8.95 -4.52
CA LYS A 71 -6.17 -8.56 -5.89
C LYS A 71 -5.14 -9.14 -6.85
N SER A 72 -5.63 -9.78 -7.91
CA SER A 72 -4.80 -10.09 -9.05
C SER A 72 -4.34 -8.78 -9.70
N LEU A 73 -3.03 -8.66 -9.91
CA LEU A 73 -2.40 -7.56 -10.67
C LEU A 73 -2.27 -7.94 -12.14
#